data_AF-Q05TU6-F1
#
_entry.id   AF-Q05TU6-F1
#
_cell.length_a   1.000
_cell.length_b   1.000
_cell.length_c   1.000
_cell.angle_alpha   90.00
_cell.angle_beta   90.00
_cell.angle_gamma   90.00
#
_symmetry.space_group_name_H-M   'P 1'
#
loop_
_entity.id
_entity.type
_entity.pdbx_description
1 polymer ?
#
loop_
_entity_poly.entity_id
_entity_poly.type
_entity_poly.pdbx_seq_one_letter_code
_entity_poly.pdbx_strand_id
1 'polypeptide(L)' 'MQEWTGEFIEHSQRELKAMVGDWKYDFGADDRECSMMLLWMAIKLNPDLAKQVDLDSLNS' A
#
# COMPACT_ATOMS: atom_id res chain seq x y z
N MET A 1 -1.38 -0.22 21.61
CA MET A 1 -1.63 0.50 20.34
C MET A 1 -0.55 1.57 20.29
N GLN A 2 0.45 1.46 19.41
CA GLN A 2 1.41 2.55 19.26
C GLN A 2 0.62 3.78 18.80
N GLU A 3 0.90 4.95 19.39
CA GLU A 3 0.31 6.19 18.90
C GLU A 3 0.73 6.37 17.44
N TRP A 4 -0.21 6.80 16.60
CA TRP A 4 0.05 7.20 15.22
C TRP A 4 0.81 8.53 15.19
N THR A 5 2.01 8.54 15.75
CA THR A 5 2.90 9.69 15.74
C THR A 5 3.47 9.87 14.34
N GLY A 6 3.89 11.10 14.00
CA GLY A 6 4.54 11.36 12.70
C GLY A 6 5.76 10.46 12.46
N GLU A 7 6.53 10.19 13.51
CA GLU A 7 7.70 9.30 13.45
C GLU A 7 7.31 7.84 13.14
N PHE A 8 6.24 7.34 13.75
CA PHE A 8 5.72 6.01 13.44
C PHE A 8 5.26 5.92 11.98
N ILE A 9 4.51 6.93 11.50
CA ILE A 9 4.03 6.99 10.12
C ILE A 9 5.21 6.99 9.14
N GLU A 10 6.21 7.84 9.38
CA GLU A 10 7.40 7.92 8.52
C GLU A 10 8.20 6.62 8.50
N HIS A 11 8.34 5.98 9.66
CA HIS A 11 9.02 4.69 9.76
C HIS A 11 8.27 3.60 8.98
N SER A 12 6.96 3.47 9.20
CA SER A 12 6.12 2.51 8.47
C SER A 12 6.10 2.77 6.96
N GLN A 13 6.13 4.03 6.52
CA GLN A 13 6.23 4.37 5.10
C GLN A 13 7.58 3.94 4.50
N ARG A 14 8.69 4.06 5.24
CA ARG A 14 10.00 3.60 4.77
C ARG A 14 10.03 2.08 4.64
N GLU A 15 9.52 1.35 5.62
CA GLU A 15 9.45 -0.12 5.58
C GLU A 15 8.57 -0.61 4.43
N LEU A 16 7.40 0.01 4.23
CA LEU A 16 6.51 -0.34 3.13
C LEU A 16 7.17 -0.11 1.76
N LYS A 17 7.89 1.01 1.59
CA LYS A 17 8.63 1.28 0.36
C LYS A 17 9.75 0.27 0.10
N ALA A 18 10.47 -0.15 1.15
CA ALA A 18 11.49 -1.18 1.03
C ALA A 18 10.88 -2.52 0.60
N MET A 19 9.79 -2.94 1.25
CA MET A 19 9.07 -4.17 0.90
C MET A 19 8.57 -4.16 -0.56
N VAL A 20 8.03 -3.03 -1.03
CA VAL A 20 7.65 -2.88 -2.45
C VAL A 20 8.87 -2.93 -3.35
N GLY A 21 9.98 -2.29 -2.98
CA GLY A 21 11.22 -2.32 -3.74
C GLY A 21 11.76 -3.74 -3.95
N ASP A 22 11.80 -4.53 -2.88
CA ASP A 22 12.21 -5.93 -2.92
C ASP A 22 11.25 -6.74 -3.82
N TRP A 23 9.95 -6.47 -3.71
CA TRP A 23 8.96 -7.16 -4.52
C TRP A 23 9.04 -6.81 -6.00
N LYS A 24 9.32 -5.55 -6.34
CA LYS A 24 9.59 -5.13 -7.73
C LYS A 24 10.85 -5.79 -8.28
N TYR A 25 11.88 -5.92 -7.45
CA TYR A 25 13.13 -6.59 -7.85
C TYR A 25 12.87 -8.07 -8.17
N ASP A 26 12.09 -8.77 -7.34
CA ASP A 26 11.83 -10.19 -7.51
C ASP A 26 10.85 -10.51 -8.65
N PHE A 27 9.86 -9.65 -8.90
CA PHE A 27 8.75 -9.93 -9.83
C PHE A 27 8.74 -9.06 -11.10
N GLY A 28 9.61 -8.05 -11.20
CA GLY A 28 9.69 -7.15 -12.34
C GLY A 28 8.45 -6.24 -12.52
N ALA A 29 7.63 -6.11 -11.48
CA ALA A 29 6.38 -5.37 -11.51
C ALA A 29 6.61 -3.86 -11.61
N ASP A 30 5.70 -3.17 -12.28
CA ASP A 30 5.70 -1.71 -12.33
C ASP A 30 5.08 -1.07 -11.06
N ASP A 31 5.23 0.24 -10.89
CA ASP A 31 4.70 0.95 -9.71
C ASP A 31 3.17 0.87 -9.60
N ARG A 32 2.46 0.76 -10.74
CA ARG A 32 0.99 0.66 -10.78
C ARG A 32 0.56 -0.70 -10.25
N GLU A 33 1.18 -1.78 -10.72
CA GLU A 33 0.92 -3.15 -10.29
C GLU A 33 1.18 -3.33 -8.79
N CYS A 34 2.30 -2.82 -8.29
CA CYS A 34 2.60 -2.84 -6.86
C CYS A 34 1.58 -2.05 -6.04
N SER A 35 1.18 -0.86 -6.51
CA SER A 35 0.19 -0.02 -5.80
C SER A 35 -1.18 -0.69 -5.75
N MET A 36 -1.62 -1.31 -6.85
CA MET A 36 -2.88 -2.08 -6.90
C MET A 36 -2.85 -3.26 -5.93
N MET A 37 -1.73 -3.96 -5.84
CA MET A 37 -1.61 -5.13 -4.98
C MET A 37 -1.55 -4.76 -3.50
N LEU A 38 -0.84 -3.69 -3.14
CA LEU A 38 -0.88 -3.12 -1.79
C LEU A 38 -2.29 -2.67 -1.40
N LEU A 39 -3.00 -1.97 -2.30
CA LEU A 39 -4.37 -1.56 -2.06
C LEU A 39 -5.30 -2.77 -1.86
N TRP A 40 -5.14 -3.82 -2.67
CA TRP A 40 -5.89 -5.06 -2.52
C TRP A 40 -5.64 -5.71 -1.15
N MET A 41 -4.38 -5.80 -0.70
CA MET A 41 -4.03 -6.31 0.63
C MET A 41 -4.63 -5.44 1.74
N ALA A 42 -4.56 -4.12 1.62
CA ALA A 42 -5.14 -3.19 2.58
C ALA A 42 -6.67 -3.36 2.69
N ILE A 43 -7.37 -3.48 1.57
CA ILE A 43 -8.82 -3.74 1.53
C ILE A 43 -9.16 -5.10 2.17
N LYS A 44 -8.33 -6.14 1.95
CA LYS A 44 -8.52 -7.45 2.59
C LYS A 44 -8.38 -7.38 4.10
N LEU A 45 -7.47 -6.57 4.61
CA LEU A 45 -7.25 -6.36 6.04
C LEU A 45 -8.33 -5.48 6.68
N ASN A 46 -8.81 -4.47 5.96
CA ASN A 46 -9.88 -3.59 6.39
C ASN A 46 -10.89 -3.35 5.26
N PRO A 47 -11.99 -4.13 5.21
CA PRO A 47 -13.01 -4.01 4.17
C PRO A 47 -13.69 -2.64 4.10
N ASP A 48 -13.68 -1.84 5.17
CA ASP A 48 -14.26 -0.50 5.16
C ASP A 48 -13.41 0.51 4.37
N LEU A 49 -12.15 0.20 4.07
CA LEU A 49 -11.33 0.99 3.13
C LEU A 49 -11.90 0.96 1.72
N ALA A 50 -12.51 -0.16 1.29
CA ALA A 50 -13.11 -0.25 -0.04
C ALA A 50 -14.28 0.71 -0.23
N LYS A 51 -14.92 1.17 0.85
CA LYS A 51 -16.00 2.17 0.80
C LYS A 51 -15.47 3.60 0.69
N GLN A 52 -14.19 3.82 1.01
CA GLN A 52 -13.55 5.13 1.07
C GLN A 52 -12.65 5.39 -0.14
N VAL A 53 -12.20 4.33 -0.81
CA VAL A 53 -11.36 4.41 -2.00
C VAL A 53 -12.25 4.35 -3.24
N ASP A 54 -12.24 5.41 -4.05
CA ASP A 54 -12.86 5.42 -5.36
C ASP A 54 -12.01 4.59 -6.34
N LEU A 55 -12.34 3.31 -6.47
CA LEU A 55 -11.65 2.36 -7.34
C LEU A 55 -11.80 2.71 -8.84
N ASP A 56 -12.79 3.52 -9.22
CA ASP A 56 -12.98 3.93 -10.62
C ASP A 56 -11.88 4.90 -11.09
N SER A 57 -11.29 5.67 -10.16
CA SER A 57 -10.16 6.56 -10.43
C SER A 57 -8.83 5.84 -10.75
N LEU A 58 -8.73 4.55 -10.42
CA LEU A 58 -7.50 3.75 -10.61
C LEU A 58 -7.46 3.04 -11.97
N ASN A 59 -8.56 3.06 -12.72
CA ASN A 59 -8.71 2.45 -14.04
C ASN A 59 -8.42 3.40 -15.22
N SER A 60 -8.14 4.69 -14.98
CA SER A 60 -7.71 5.64 -16.01
C SER A 60 -6.20 5.58 -16.29
#